data_AF-A0A7V0YJ08-F1
#
_entry.id   AF-A0A7V0YJ08-F1
#
_cell.length_a   1.000
_cell.length_b   1.000
_cell.length_c   1.000
_cell.angle_alpha   90.00
_cell.angle_beta   90.00
_cell.angle_gamma   90.00
#
_symmetry.space_group_name_H-M   'P 1'
#
loop_
_entity.id
_entity.type
_entity.pdbx_description
1 polymer ?
#
loop_
_entity_poly.entity_id
_entity_poly.type
_entity_poly.pdbx_seq_one_letter_code
_entity_poly.pdbx_strand_id
1 'polypeptide(L)'
;MKVKLNLKNFSFWIVSITVLIILLVLTFSKQGFYDHYIQKKNLTELENRIDSLKKVNDSLSTEIKLLKSDTNKIEQVAREKYGLIKPGERVYKIRIEK
;
A
#
# COMPACT_ATOMS: atom_id res chain seq x y z
N MET A 1 64.65 -9.59 -2.78
CA MET A 1 64.42 -8.22 -2.23
C MET A 1 63.87 -8.37 -0.81
N LYS A 2 64.68 -8.15 0.24
CA LYS A 2 64.22 -8.31 1.64
C LYS A 2 63.62 -6.99 2.11
N VAL A 3 62.29 -6.90 2.14
CA VAL A 3 61.59 -5.74 2.69
C VAL A 3 61.81 -5.77 4.21
N LYS A 4 62.68 -4.89 4.72
CA LYS A 4 62.83 -4.67 6.17
C LYS A 4 61.61 -3.87 6.65
N LEU A 5 60.59 -4.59 7.10
CA LEU A 5 59.42 -4.00 7.75
C LEU A 5 59.85 -3.47 9.13
N ASN A 6 59.84 -2.14 9.29
CA ASN A 6 60.00 -1.51 10.60
C ASN A 6 58.78 -1.85 11.47
N LEU A 7 58.96 -2.71 12.48
CA LEU A 7 57.89 -3.25 13.34
C LEU A 7 56.98 -2.16 13.94
N LYS A 8 57.55 -1.01 14.28
CA LYS A 8 56.83 0.15 14.85
C LYS A 8 55.86 0.79 13.84
N ASN A 9 56.26 0.91 12.57
CA ASN A 9 55.42 1.47 11.51
C ASN A 9 54.37 0.45 11.05
N PHE A 10 54.70 -0.85 11.12
CA PHE A 10 53.77 -1.93 10.83
C PHE A 10 52.63 -2.00 11.86
N SER A 11 52.94 -1.86 13.15
CA SER A 11 51.92 -1.77 14.21
C SER A 11 50.99 -0.56 14.02
N PHE A 12 51.53 0.59 13.60
CA PHE A 12 50.73 1.78 13.32
C PHE A 12 49.78 1.59 12.13
N TRP A 13 50.26 0.92 11.07
CA TRP A 13 49.44 0.57 9.92
C TRP A 13 48.31 -0.38 10.27
N ILE A 14 48.56 -1.37 11.12
CA ILE A 14 47.53 -2.31 11.59
C ILE A 14 46.43 -1.54 12.36
N VAL A 15 46.80 -0.69 13.31
CA VAL A 15 45.84 0.11 14.08
C VAL A 15 45.02 1.03 13.18
N SER A 16 45.67 1.70 12.21
CA SER A 16 44.97 2.55 11.23
C SER A 16 43.96 1.76 10.40
N ILE A 17 44.35 0.56 9.92
CA ILE A 17 43.45 -0.34 9.19
C ILE A 17 42.28 -0.81 10.05
N THR A 18 42.52 -1.13 11.32
CA THR A 18 41.46 -1.56 12.25
C THR A 18 40.46 -0.42 12.49
N VAL A 19 40.93 0.81 12.71
CA VAL A 19 40.07 1.98 12.87
C VAL A 19 39.25 2.24 11.61
N LEU A 20 39.87 2.10 10.43
CA LEU A 20 39.19 2.31 9.16
C LEU A 20 38.12 1.24 8.88
N ILE A 21 38.38 -0.02 9.25
CA ILE A 21 37.40 -1.11 9.21
C ILE A 21 36.25 -0.83 10.19
N ILE A 22 36.53 -0.38 11.41
CA ILE A 22 35.48 -0.01 12.39
C ILE A 22 34.62 1.11 11.83
N LEU A 23 35.23 2.13 11.20
CA LEU A 23 34.51 3.27 10.64
C LEU A 23 33.63 2.84 9.44
N LEU A 24 34.12 1.93 8.60
CA LEU A 24 33.34 1.33 7.53
C LEU A 24 32.21 0.45 8.05
N VAL A 25 32.43 -0.33 9.11
CA VAL A 25 31.37 -1.13 9.74
C VAL A 25 30.34 -0.20 10.40
N LEU A 26 30.73 0.92 11.01
CA LEU A 26 29.77 1.88 11.57
C LEU A 26 28.94 2.58 10.49
N THR A 27 29.50 2.83 9.30
CA THR A 27 28.76 3.46 8.19
C THR A 27 27.95 2.46 7.35
N PHE A 28 28.41 1.21 7.21
CA PHE A 28 27.76 0.15 6.42
C PHE A 28 27.04 -0.92 7.25
N SER A 29 27.06 -0.88 8.58
CA SER A 29 26.29 -1.81 9.40
C SER A 29 24.80 -1.59 9.15
N LYS A 30 24.06 -2.70 9.07
CA LYS A 30 22.63 -2.86 8.73
C LYS A 30 21.64 -2.15 9.68
N GLN A 31 22.12 -1.21 10.48
CA GLN A 31 21.39 -0.32 11.40
C GLN A 31 21.85 1.14 11.27
N GLY A 32 22.56 1.51 10.19
CA GLY A 32 22.83 2.90 9.88
C GLY A 32 21.52 3.70 9.75
N PHE A 33 21.53 4.96 10.20
CA PHE A 33 20.41 5.92 10.24
C PHE A 33 19.47 5.94 9.01
N TYR A 34 19.90 5.40 7.88
CA TYR A 34 19.16 5.33 6.63
C TYR A 34 17.95 4.37 6.66
N ASP A 35 18.09 3.20 7.29
CA ASP A 35 17.01 2.19 7.28
C ASP A 35 15.82 2.60 8.15
N HIS A 36 16.07 3.35 9.23
CA HIS A 36 14.99 3.81 10.10
C HIS A 36 14.17 4.94 9.47
N TYR A 37 14.77 5.74 8.59
CA TYR A 37 14.08 6.80 7.87
C TYR A 37 13.14 6.24 6.79
N ILE A 38 13.61 5.24 6.04
CA ILE A 38 12.81 4.60 4.98
C ILE A 38 11.64 3.82 5.58
N GLN A 39 11.86 3.10 6.69
CA GLN A 39 10.78 2.37 7.35
C GLN A 39 9.72 3.30 7.97
N LYS A 40 10.11 4.43 8.56
CA LYS A 40 9.15 5.45 9.00
C LYS A 40 8.32 6.01 7.84
N LYS A 41 8.96 6.30 6.69
CA LYS A 41 8.26 6.81 5.51
C LYS A 41 7.22 5.81 4.99
N ASN A 42 7.56 4.53 4.94
CA ASN A 42 6.64 3.48 4.52
C ASN A 42 5.46 3.31 5.48
N LEU A 43 5.69 3.43 6.80
CA LEU A 43 4.63 3.40 7.79
C LEU A 43 3.66 4.57 7.61
N THR A 44 4.18 5.79 7.47
CA THR A 44 3.35 6.99 7.26
C THR A 44 2.59 6.94 5.94
N GLU A 45 3.20 6.43 4.86
CA GLU A 45 2.51 6.25 3.58
C GLU A 45 1.38 5.22 3.68
N LEU A 46 1.62 4.11 4.39
CA LEU A 46 0.63 3.06 4.59
C LEU A 46 -0.55 3.53 5.46
N GLU A 47 -0.27 4.28 6.53
CA GLU A 47 -1.30 4.91 7.37
C GLU A 47 -2.16 5.90 6.58
N ASN A 48 -1.54 6.77 5.79
CA ASN A 48 -2.28 7.70 4.90
C ASN A 48 -3.15 6.95 3.89
N ARG A 49 -2.66 5.80 3.39
CA ARG A 49 -3.42 4.96 2.46
C ARG A 49 -4.60 4.27 3.14
N ILE A 50 -4.45 3.83 4.39
CA ILE A 50 -5.55 3.30 5.20
C ILE A 50 -6.62 4.37 5.43
N ASP A 51 -6.21 5.58 5.82
CA ASP A 51 -7.15 6.67 6.10
C ASP A 51 -7.92 7.13 4.86
N SER A 52 -7.24 7.24 3.71
CA SER A 52 -7.90 7.55 2.44
C SER A 52 -8.88 6.46 2.02
N LEU A 53 -8.50 5.18 2.10
CA LEU A 53 -9.39 4.06 1.81
C LEU A 53 -10.59 4.01 2.75
N LYS A 54 -10.40 4.34 4.04
CA LYS A 54 -11.47 4.40 5.02
C LYS A 54 -12.48 5.49 4.68
N LYS A 55 -12.01 6.69 4.31
CA LYS A 55 -12.90 7.78 3.86
C LYS A 55 -13.70 7.41 2.62
N VAL A 56 -13.07 6.75 1.64
CA VAL A 56 -13.76 6.28 0.43
C VAL A 56 -14.80 5.22 0.79
N ASN A 57 -14.46 4.27 1.66
CA ASN A 57 -15.38 3.22 2.10
C ASN A 57 -16.58 3.81 2.86
N ASP A 58 -16.36 4.79 3.74
CA ASP A 58 -17.43 5.47 4.48
C ASP A 58 -18.36 6.25 3.54
N SER A 59 -17.81 6.91 2.52
CA SER A 59 -18.58 7.59 1.46
C SER A 59 -19.43 6.60 0.67
N LEU A 60 -18.84 5.50 0.20
CA LEU A 60 -19.55 4.46 -0.56
C LEU A 60 -20.62 3.78 0.29
N SER A 61 -20.35 3.51 1.57
CA SER A 61 -21.31 2.95 2.52
C SER A 61 -22.50 3.89 2.72
N THR A 62 -22.24 5.19 2.80
CA THR A 62 -23.29 6.22 2.90
C THR A 62 -24.12 6.27 1.62
N GLU A 63 -23.47 6.24 0.45
CA GLU A 63 -24.14 6.20 -0.85
C GLU A 63 -24.99 4.93 -0.99
N ILE A 64 -24.47 3.77 -0.62
CA ILE A 64 -25.23 2.51 -0.58
C ILE A 64 -26.43 2.62 0.36
N LYS A 65 -26.28 3.23 1.53
CA LYS A 65 -27.40 3.44 2.46
C LYS A 65 -28.47 4.35 1.86
N LEU A 66 -28.07 5.44 1.21
CA LEU A 66 -29.00 6.35 0.52
C LEU A 66 -29.72 5.66 -0.64
N LEU A 67 -28.99 4.89 -1.45
CA LEU A 67 -29.56 4.08 -2.54
C LEU A 67 -30.51 3.00 -2.01
N LYS A 68 -30.18 2.36 -0.87
CA LYS A 68 -31.00 1.33 -0.23
C LYS A 68 -32.22 1.89 0.50
N SER A 69 -32.14 3.10 1.07
CA SER A 69 -33.28 3.74 1.72
C SER A 69 -34.41 4.07 0.74
N ASP A 70 -34.08 4.17 -0.54
CA ASP A 70 -35.03 4.44 -1.63
C ASP A 70 -35.26 3.13 -2.44
N THR A 71 -35.76 2.09 -1.76
CA THR A 71 -35.97 0.73 -2.33
C THR A 71 -36.69 0.72 -3.68
N ASN A 72 -37.56 1.72 -3.91
CA ASN A 72 -38.28 1.94 -5.17
C ASN A 72 -37.35 2.23 -6.35
N LYS A 73 -36.26 2.98 -6.16
CA LYS A 73 -35.30 3.27 -7.24
C LYS A 73 -34.47 2.05 -7.62
N ILE A 74 -34.08 1.22 -6.63
CA ILE A 74 -33.40 -0.04 -6.91
C ILE A 74 -34.33 -0.98 -7.67
N GLU A 75 -35.59 -1.08 -7.26
CA GLU A 75 -36.60 -1.87 -7.95
C GLU A 75 -36.85 -1.36 -9.38
N GLN A 76 -36.91 -0.03 -9.57
CA GLN A 76 -37.03 0.59 -10.88
C GLN A 76 -35.86 0.23 -11.79
N VAL A 77 -34.61 0.38 -11.33
CA VAL A 77 -33.42 0.03 -12.13
C VAL A 77 -33.35 -1.47 -12.43
N ALA A 78 -33.73 -2.32 -11.47
CA ALA A 78 -33.80 -3.77 -11.66
C ALA A 78 -34.81 -4.17 -12.76
N ARG A 79 -35.99 -3.53 -12.78
CA ARG A 79 -37.04 -3.76 -13.78
C ARG A 79 -36.68 -3.18 -15.15
N GLU A 80 -36.19 -1.95 -15.20
CA GLU A 80 -35.91 -1.24 -16.47
C GLU A 80 -34.63 -1.73 -17.16
N LYS A 81 -33.53 -1.90 -16.41
CA LYS A 81 -32.22 -2.20 -16.99
C LYS A 81 -31.97 -3.69 -17.16
N TYR A 82 -32.53 -4.50 -16.28
CA TYR A 82 -32.28 -5.94 -16.23
C TYR A 82 -33.53 -6.79 -16.46
N GLY A 83 -34.72 -6.18 -16.59
CA GLY A 83 -35.96 -6.91 -16.84
C GLY A 83 -36.34 -7.87 -15.70
N LEU A 84 -35.85 -7.63 -14.49
CA LEU A 84 -36.08 -8.52 -13.35
C LEU A 84 -37.55 -8.45 -12.90
N ILE A 85 -38.14 -9.63 -12.71
CA ILE A 85 -39.55 -9.82 -12.31
C ILE A 85 -39.65 -10.51 -10.96
N LYS A 86 -40.62 -10.12 -10.14
CA LYS A 86 -40.89 -10.79 -8.85
C LYS A 86 -41.59 -12.14 -9.08
N PRO A 87 -41.40 -13.12 -8.18
CA PRO A 87 -42.12 -14.40 -8.25
C PRO A 87 -43.65 -14.14 -8.27
N GLY A 88 -44.32 -14.53 -9.36
CA GLY A 88 -45.76 -14.32 -9.56
C GLY A 88 -46.15 -13.24 -10.59
N GLU A 89 -45.20 -12.46 -11.11
CA GLU A 89 -45.47 -11.49 -12.18
C GLU A 89 -45.44 -12.16 -13.58
N ARG A 90 -46.32 -11.72 -14.50
CA ARG A 90 -46.41 -12.22 -15.90
C ARG A 90 -45.96 -11.13 -16.88
N VAL A 91 -45.01 -11.46 -17.76
CA VAL A 91 -44.48 -10.54 -18.79
C VAL A 91 -45.31 -10.66 -20.07
N TYR A 92 -45.85 -9.54 -20.55
CA TYR A 92 -46.53 -9.46 -21.84
C TYR A 92 -45.61 -8.78 -22.86
N LYS A 93 -45.19 -9.52 -23.89
CA LYS A 93 -44.48 -8.95 -25.04
C LYS A 93 -45.48 -8.67 -26.15
N ILE A 94 -45.79 -7.39 -26.36
CA ILE A 94 -46.66 -6.98 -27.46
C ILE A 94 -45.81 -6.92 -28.74
N ARG A 95 -46.04 -7.82 -29.70
CA ARG A 95 -45.55 -7.63 -31.06
C ARG A 95 -46.52 -6.71 -31.78
N ILE A 96 -46.02 -5.55 -32.20
CA ILE A 96 -46.73 -4.72 -33.16
C ILE A 96 -46.31 -5.25 -34.53
N GLU A 97 -47.17 -6.07 -35.14
CA GLU A 97 -47.02 -6.42 -36.56
C GLU A 97 -47.42 -5.20 -37.40
N LYS A 98 -46.58 -4.87 -38.38
CA LYS A 98 -46.71 -3.69 -39.23
C LYS A 98 -47.27 -4.06 -40.59
#